data_AF-A0A1Q5T2I9-F1
#
_entry.id   AF-A0A1Q5T2I9-F1
#
_cell.length_a   1.000
_cell.length_b   1.000
_cell.length_c   1.000
_cell.angle_alpha   90.00
_cell.angle_beta   90.00
_cell.angle_gamma   90.00
#
_symmetry.space_group_name_H-M   'P 1'
#
loop_
_entity.id
_entity.type
_entity.pdbx_description
1 polymer ?
#
loop_
_entity_poly.entity_id
_entity_poly.type
_entity_poly.pdbx_seq_one_letter_code
_entity_poly.pdbx_strand_id
1 'polypeptide(L)'
;MAHIHPFLHAEILKTHDRATVRFLIDRMRGFPVAFAQYKMTLFMHPYLYDPSLEDIHTICSLYQGPEPSPNKLLVASLRQKSAEIYRQTRQLTSFEKLLAYVQTLVLIQCMLVFDRDEENAESTNSLLAGLARRLWAQAPNQLPHEMSPRRAWLFAESVRRTIIVSYVLCSVYSLQKQNYSVRTPFVEALPFDDRTFLWDAPSEQTWQEGTSRRPISMVSLREYSDMLASSGADEVTEFGSLVLAACKGMLPSPLVESRTPHLKHITTLVQLYRKQTESEVGDEGVDDSRA
;
A
#
# COMPACT_ATOMS: atom_id res chain seq x y z
N MET A 1 40.33 17.53 -16.54
CA MET A 1 38.96 17.00 -16.66
C MET A 1 38.84 15.82 -15.70
N ALA A 2 38.11 15.97 -14.60
CA ALA A 2 37.91 14.90 -13.64
C ALA A 2 36.96 13.86 -14.26
N HIS A 3 37.44 12.65 -14.46
CA HIS A 3 36.62 11.51 -14.85
C HIS A 3 35.73 11.13 -13.66
N ILE A 4 34.45 11.52 -13.73
CA ILE A 4 33.44 11.04 -12.80
C ILE A 4 33.25 9.56 -13.13
N HIS A 5 33.76 8.67 -12.28
CA HIS A 5 33.46 7.25 -12.37
C HIS A 5 31.93 7.06 -12.39
N PRO A 6 31.38 6.15 -13.22
CA PRO A 6 29.98 5.83 -13.15
C PRO A 6 29.68 5.40 -11.71
N PHE A 7 28.74 6.09 -11.07
CA PHE A 7 28.31 5.78 -9.71
C PHE A 7 28.08 4.27 -9.60
N LEU A 8 28.85 3.59 -8.75
CA LEU A 8 28.60 2.20 -8.41
C LEU A 8 27.15 2.09 -7.97
N HIS A 9 26.31 1.41 -8.76
CA HIS A 9 24.95 1.10 -8.38
C HIS A 9 25.05 0.08 -7.25
N ALA A 10 25.07 0.57 -6.00
CA ALA A 10 25.14 -0.30 -4.85
C ALA A 10 23.87 -1.16 -4.82
N GLU A 11 24.07 -2.47 -4.90
CA GLU A 11 23.01 -3.47 -4.86
C GLU A 11 23.16 -4.28 -3.57
N ILE A 12 22.04 -4.47 -2.89
CA ILE A 12 21.95 -5.23 -1.64
C ILE A 12 21.18 -6.50 -1.97
N LEU A 13 21.89 -7.63 -1.96
CA LEU A 13 21.27 -8.94 -2.10
C LEU A 13 20.50 -9.27 -0.83
N LYS A 14 19.22 -9.64 -0.97
CA LYS A 14 18.35 -10.09 0.11
C LYS A 14 17.86 -11.49 -0.18
N THR A 15 17.98 -12.36 0.82
CA THR A 15 17.38 -13.68 0.86
C THR A 15 16.53 -13.78 2.13
N HIS A 16 15.46 -14.55 2.05
CA HIS A 16 14.56 -14.80 3.16
C HIS A 16 14.28 -16.30 3.24
N ASP A 17 14.02 -16.81 4.44
CA ASP A 17 13.57 -18.18 4.62
C ASP A 17 12.18 -18.39 4.02
N ARG A 18 11.81 -19.66 3.82
CA ARG A 18 10.54 -20.03 3.17
C ARG A 18 9.31 -19.56 3.95
N ALA A 19 9.36 -19.52 5.28
CA ALA A 19 8.22 -19.10 6.09
C ALA A 19 7.97 -17.60 5.94
N THR A 20 9.04 -16.80 5.97
CA THR A 20 8.98 -15.36 5.67
C THR A 20 8.43 -15.09 4.28
N VAL A 21 8.96 -15.76 3.25
CA VAL A 21 8.46 -15.57 1.87
C VAL A 21 7.00 -15.94 1.76
N ARG A 22 6.58 -17.07 2.36
CA ARG A 22 5.19 -17.51 2.35
C ARG A 22 4.26 -16.49 2.99
N PHE A 23 4.65 -15.96 4.15
CA PHE A 23 3.91 -14.93 4.85
C PHE A 23 3.74 -13.64 4.03
N LEU A 24 4.79 -13.19 3.34
CA LEU A 24 4.71 -12.02 2.46
C LEU A 24 3.74 -12.27 1.29
N ILE A 25 3.81 -13.45 0.67
CA ILE A 25 2.89 -13.87 -0.39
C ILE A 25 1.45 -13.87 0.11
N ASP A 26 1.18 -14.50 1.26
CA ASP A 26 -0.16 -14.60 1.83
C ASP A 26 -0.74 -13.22 2.18
N ARG A 27 0.09 -12.29 2.67
CA ARG A 27 -0.32 -10.90 2.89
C ARG A 27 -0.69 -10.18 1.61
N MET A 28 0.14 -10.29 0.58
CA MET A 28 -0.10 -9.59 -0.69
C MET A 28 -1.30 -10.14 -1.46
N ARG A 29 -1.52 -11.47 -1.42
CA ARG A 29 -2.77 -12.09 -1.91
C ARG A 29 -4.01 -11.54 -1.22
N GLY A 30 -3.87 -11.08 0.03
CA GLY A 30 -4.95 -10.46 0.79
C GLY A 30 -5.38 -9.09 0.26
N PHE A 31 -4.52 -8.33 -0.43
CA PHE A 31 -4.83 -6.95 -0.79
C PHE A 31 -5.99 -6.78 -1.78
N PRO A 32 -6.08 -7.54 -2.90
CA PRO A 32 -7.26 -7.48 -3.76
C PRO A 32 -8.55 -7.86 -3.03
N VAL A 33 -8.47 -8.83 -2.12
CA VAL A 33 -9.61 -9.27 -1.31
C VAL A 33 -10.08 -8.15 -0.37
N ALA A 34 -9.15 -7.53 0.35
CA ALA A 34 -9.42 -6.39 1.22
C ALA A 34 -10.07 -5.24 0.45
N PHE A 35 -9.48 -4.91 -0.71
CA PHE A 35 -9.92 -3.77 -1.48
C PHE A 35 -11.35 -3.93 -2.00
N ALA A 36 -11.71 -5.12 -2.47
CA ALA A 36 -13.08 -5.38 -2.93
C ALA A 36 -14.13 -5.47 -1.82
N GLN A 37 -13.73 -5.79 -0.58
CA GLN A 37 -14.66 -5.82 0.56
C GLN A 37 -14.81 -4.47 1.26
N TYR A 38 -13.73 -3.71 1.33
CA TYR A 38 -13.60 -2.59 2.25
C TYR A 38 -13.16 -1.29 1.59
N LYS A 39 -12.80 -1.31 0.30
CA LYS A 39 -12.15 -0.18 -0.40
C LYS A 39 -10.90 0.33 0.31
N MET A 40 -10.25 -0.55 1.07
CA MET A 40 -9.13 -0.26 1.95
C MET A 40 -8.08 -1.36 1.81
N THR A 41 -6.80 -0.97 1.90
CA THR A 41 -5.65 -1.88 2.04
C THR A 41 -4.65 -1.25 3.00
N LEU A 42 -3.49 -1.91 3.20
CA LEU A 42 -2.40 -1.32 3.98
C LEU A 42 -1.81 -0.04 3.37
N PHE A 43 -2.11 0.27 2.11
CA PHE A 43 -1.57 1.42 1.36
C PHE A 43 -2.65 2.28 0.68
N MET A 44 -3.93 1.91 0.82
CA MET A 44 -5.09 2.65 0.31
C MET A 44 -6.04 2.94 1.46
N HIS A 45 -6.25 4.22 1.76
CA HIS A 45 -7.15 4.65 2.83
C HIS A 45 -8.57 4.91 2.30
N PRO A 46 -9.65 4.47 2.99
CA PRO A 46 -11.01 4.60 2.48
C PRO A 46 -11.47 6.06 2.28
N TYR A 47 -10.97 7.00 3.08
CA TYR A 47 -11.29 8.44 2.93
C TYR A 47 -10.71 9.09 1.67
N LEU A 48 -9.79 8.40 1.00
CA LEU A 48 -9.17 8.86 -0.24
C LEU A 48 -9.72 8.10 -1.45
N TYR A 49 -10.79 7.32 -1.26
CA TYR A 49 -11.40 6.60 -2.36
C TYR A 49 -11.90 7.58 -3.42
N ASP A 50 -11.52 7.29 -4.66
CA ASP A 50 -11.88 8.07 -5.83
C ASP A 50 -12.70 7.18 -6.79
N PRO A 51 -13.78 7.68 -7.40
CA PRO A 51 -14.59 6.92 -8.36
C PRO A 51 -13.80 6.34 -9.54
N SER A 52 -12.63 6.90 -9.91
CA SER A 52 -11.75 6.30 -10.93
C SER A 52 -11.17 4.93 -10.54
N LEU A 53 -11.28 4.53 -9.27
CA LEU A 53 -10.90 3.22 -8.77
C LEU A 53 -12.02 2.17 -8.87
N GLU A 54 -13.23 2.52 -9.32
CA GLU A 54 -14.37 1.58 -9.43
C GLU A 54 -14.07 0.40 -10.38
N ASP A 55 -13.33 0.65 -11.46
CA ASP A 55 -12.93 -0.41 -12.40
C ASP A 55 -12.09 -1.49 -11.70
N ILE A 56 -11.06 -1.07 -10.95
CA ILE A 56 -10.19 -2.02 -10.26
C ILE A 56 -10.90 -2.66 -9.06
N HIS A 57 -11.80 -1.93 -8.40
CA HIS A 57 -12.67 -2.49 -7.37
C HIS A 57 -13.53 -3.63 -7.93
N THR A 58 -14.14 -3.44 -9.10
CA THR A 58 -14.91 -4.47 -9.80
C THR A 58 -14.06 -5.69 -10.15
N ILE A 59 -12.85 -5.48 -10.68
CA ILE A 59 -11.90 -6.57 -10.98
C ILE A 59 -11.52 -7.34 -9.71
N CYS A 60 -11.28 -6.64 -8.60
CA CYS A 60 -10.97 -7.27 -7.31
C CYS A 60 -12.15 -8.09 -6.77
N SER A 61 -13.38 -7.64 -7.00
CA SER A 61 -14.59 -8.37 -6.60
C SER A 61 -14.77 -9.65 -7.43
N LEU A 62 -14.52 -9.57 -8.74
CA LEU A 62 -14.50 -10.75 -9.61
C LEU A 62 -13.41 -11.75 -9.21
N TYR A 63 -12.26 -11.27 -8.74
CA TYR A 63 -11.16 -12.10 -8.26
C TYR A 63 -11.54 -12.96 -7.03
N GLN A 64 -12.46 -12.49 -6.17
CA GLN A 64 -12.98 -13.24 -5.01
C GLN A 64 -14.01 -14.32 -5.37
N GLY A 65 -14.49 -14.37 -6.61
CA GLY A 65 -15.52 -15.31 -7.02
C GLY A 65 -15.11 -16.77 -6.82
N PRO A 66 -16.08 -17.70 -6.66
CA PRO A 66 -15.84 -19.10 -6.31
C PRO A 66 -15.19 -19.95 -7.43
N GLU A 67 -14.80 -19.34 -8.54
CA GLU A 67 -14.36 -20.07 -9.74
C GLU A 67 -12.98 -20.73 -9.56
N PRO A 68 -12.88 -22.07 -9.66
CA PRO A 68 -11.67 -22.84 -9.34
C PRO A 68 -10.57 -22.82 -10.42
N SER A 69 -10.73 -22.03 -11.49
CA SER A 69 -9.77 -21.93 -12.60
C SER A 69 -9.40 -20.46 -12.90
N PRO A 70 -8.27 -20.18 -13.59
CA PRO A 70 -7.98 -18.83 -14.06
C PRO A 70 -9.10 -18.38 -15.01
N ASN A 71 -10.02 -17.57 -14.48
CA ASN A 71 -11.10 -16.97 -15.24
C ASN A 71 -10.47 -16.13 -16.37
N LYS A 72 -10.56 -16.63 -17.61
CA LYS A 72 -9.95 -15.98 -18.79
C LYS A 72 -10.43 -14.54 -18.94
N LEU A 73 -11.66 -14.23 -18.55
CA LEU A 73 -12.19 -12.87 -18.56
C LEU A 73 -11.46 -11.99 -17.55
N LEU A 74 -11.23 -12.49 -16.33
CA LEU A 74 -10.47 -11.75 -15.31
C LEU A 74 -9.04 -11.48 -15.77
N VAL A 75 -8.34 -12.49 -16.32
CA VAL A 75 -6.98 -12.30 -16.86
C VAL A 75 -6.98 -11.28 -18.00
N ALA A 76 -7.96 -11.34 -18.90
CA ALA A 76 -8.12 -10.35 -19.96
C ALA A 76 -8.36 -8.94 -19.41
N SER A 77 -9.20 -8.78 -18.39
CA SER A 77 -9.45 -7.50 -17.71
C SER A 77 -8.20 -6.93 -17.04
N LEU A 78 -7.42 -7.77 -16.35
CA LEU A 78 -6.15 -7.38 -15.74
C LEU A 78 -5.14 -6.87 -16.78
N ARG A 79 -5.02 -7.60 -17.89
CA ARG A 79 -4.13 -7.23 -19.02
C ARG A 79 -4.59 -5.94 -19.67
N GLN A 80 -5.89 -5.80 -19.95
CA GLN A 80 -6.46 -4.60 -20.54
C GLN A 80 -6.21 -3.38 -19.65
N LYS A 81 -6.46 -3.50 -18.34
CA LYS A 81 -6.25 -2.39 -17.40
C LYS A 81 -4.78 -2.01 -17.27
N SER A 82 -3.88 -3.00 -17.25
CA SER A 82 -2.43 -2.75 -17.24
C SER A 82 -1.95 -2.01 -18.50
N ALA A 83 -2.44 -2.42 -19.66
CA ALA A 83 -2.12 -1.77 -20.94
C ALA A 83 -2.70 -0.35 -21.03
N GLU A 84 -3.90 -0.13 -20.48
CA GLU A 84 -4.50 1.19 -20.35
C GLU A 84 -3.61 2.13 -19.52
N ILE A 85 -3.20 1.67 -18.33
CA ILE A 85 -2.33 2.44 -17.43
C ILE A 85 -0.98 2.74 -18.09
N TYR A 86 -0.38 1.76 -18.76
CA TYR A 86 0.86 1.96 -19.51
C TYR A 86 0.75 3.09 -20.54
N ARG A 87 -0.37 3.13 -21.28
CA ARG A 87 -0.61 4.18 -22.28
C ARG A 87 -0.86 5.55 -21.65
N GLN A 88 -1.71 5.62 -20.63
CA GLN A 88 -2.15 6.88 -20.02
C GLN A 88 -1.05 7.55 -19.19
N THR A 89 -0.21 6.76 -18.52
CA THR A 89 0.84 7.31 -17.64
C THR A 89 1.87 8.14 -18.40
N ARG A 90 2.12 7.89 -19.69
CA ARG A 90 3.07 8.66 -20.51
C ARG A 90 2.77 10.17 -20.57
N GLN A 91 1.50 10.54 -20.56
CA GLN A 91 1.05 11.94 -20.67
C GLN A 91 0.44 12.46 -19.37
N LEU A 92 0.45 11.65 -18.31
CA LEU A 92 -0.21 11.99 -17.08
C LEU A 92 0.52 13.12 -16.34
N THR A 93 -0.22 14.14 -15.93
CA THR A 93 0.30 15.29 -15.18
C THR A 93 -0.20 15.33 -13.73
N SER A 94 -1.39 14.79 -13.44
CA SER A 94 -1.93 14.75 -12.08
C SER A 94 -1.20 13.71 -11.22
N PHE A 95 -0.80 14.15 -10.03
CA PHE A 95 -0.11 13.31 -9.06
C PHE A 95 -1.06 12.33 -8.36
N GLU A 96 -2.29 12.75 -8.09
CA GLU A 96 -3.36 11.92 -7.52
C GLU A 96 -3.70 10.75 -8.43
N LYS A 97 -3.82 11.01 -9.74
CA LYS A 97 -4.02 9.96 -10.73
C LYS A 97 -2.81 9.03 -10.85
N LEU A 98 -1.60 9.57 -10.70
CA LEU A 98 -0.39 8.75 -10.70
C LEU A 98 -0.41 7.78 -9.51
N LEU A 99 -0.75 8.27 -8.31
CA LEU A 99 -0.94 7.43 -7.13
C LEU A 99 -2.00 6.34 -7.38
N ALA A 100 -3.18 6.72 -7.87
CA ALA A 100 -4.27 5.78 -8.18
C ALA A 100 -3.85 4.68 -9.16
N TYR A 101 -3.08 5.02 -10.20
CA TYR A 101 -2.55 4.03 -11.14
C TYR A 101 -1.50 3.11 -10.52
N VAL A 102 -0.60 3.62 -9.68
CA VAL A 102 0.37 2.77 -8.99
C VAL A 102 -0.35 1.82 -8.03
N GLN A 103 -1.32 2.32 -7.27
CA GLN A 103 -2.15 1.49 -6.38
C GLN A 103 -2.91 0.40 -7.17
N THR A 104 -3.49 0.77 -8.31
CA THR A 104 -4.16 -0.18 -9.22
C THR A 104 -3.19 -1.25 -9.72
N LEU A 105 -1.98 -0.87 -10.12
CA LEU A 105 -0.95 -1.82 -10.57
C LEU A 105 -0.47 -2.76 -9.46
N VAL A 106 -0.36 -2.28 -8.21
CA VAL A 106 -0.06 -3.15 -7.06
C VAL A 106 -1.12 -4.25 -6.93
N LEU A 107 -2.40 -3.90 -6.99
CA LEU A 107 -3.50 -4.86 -6.91
C LEU A 107 -3.48 -5.84 -8.09
N ILE A 108 -3.30 -5.34 -9.32
CA ILE A 108 -3.18 -6.18 -10.52
C ILE A 108 -2.02 -7.16 -10.38
N GLN A 109 -0.84 -6.68 -9.97
CA GLN A 109 0.35 -7.50 -9.87
C GLN A 109 0.21 -8.58 -8.78
N CYS A 110 -0.47 -8.29 -7.67
CA CYS A 110 -0.81 -9.32 -6.68
C CYS A 110 -1.64 -10.46 -7.31
N MET A 111 -2.64 -10.13 -8.13
CA MET A 111 -3.48 -11.14 -8.79
C MET A 111 -2.75 -11.91 -9.89
N LEU A 112 -1.86 -11.26 -10.66
CA LEU A 112 -1.09 -11.91 -11.73
C LEU A 112 -0.03 -12.85 -11.18
N VAL A 113 0.84 -12.35 -10.28
CA VAL A 113 2.00 -13.09 -9.76
C VAL A 113 1.57 -14.33 -8.99
N PHE A 114 0.56 -14.20 -8.15
CA PHE A 114 0.27 -15.24 -7.18
C PHE A 114 -0.72 -16.29 -7.69
N ASP A 115 -1.58 -15.96 -8.66
CA ASP A 115 -2.69 -16.86 -8.97
C ASP A 115 -3.02 -17.04 -10.47
N ARG A 116 -2.53 -16.19 -11.40
CA ARG A 116 -3.16 -16.14 -12.74
C ARG A 116 -2.27 -16.02 -13.98
N ASP A 117 -1.05 -15.45 -13.94
CA ASP A 117 -0.25 -15.26 -15.17
C ASP A 117 1.22 -14.81 -14.93
N GLU A 118 2.20 -15.73 -15.08
CA GLU A 118 3.62 -15.40 -14.89
C GLU A 118 4.24 -14.58 -16.04
N GLU A 119 3.77 -14.73 -17.28
CA GLU A 119 4.35 -14.04 -18.45
C GLU A 119 4.08 -12.53 -18.39
N ASN A 120 2.84 -12.15 -18.03
CA ASN A 120 2.44 -10.75 -17.91
C ASN A 120 2.91 -10.11 -16.60
N ALA A 121 3.23 -10.92 -15.59
CA ALA A 121 3.76 -10.44 -14.32
C ALA A 121 5.10 -9.71 -14.49
N GLU A 122 5.98 -10.12 -15.42
CA GLU A 122 7.29 -9.49 -15.61
C GLU A 122 7.19 -8.07 -16.17
N SER A 123 6.37 -7.89 -17.22
CA SER A 123 6.14 -6.58 -17.83
C SER A 123 5.45 -5.63 -16.85
N THR A 124 4.47 -6.15 -16.11
CA THR A 124 3.75 -5.39 -15.08
C THR A 124 4.66 -5.04 -13.91
N ASN A 125 5.57 -5.94 -13.49
CA ASN A 125 6.56 -5.68 -12.46
C ASN A 125 7.50 -4.53 -12.84
N SER A 126 8.00 -4.54 -14.09
CA SER A 126 8.86 -3.49 -14.61
C SER A 126 8.15 -2.13 -14.66
N LEU A 127 6.89 -2.13 -15.11
CA LEU A 127 6.05 -0.92 -15.12
C LEU A 127 5.81 -0.39 -13.70
N LEU A 128 5.48 -1.28 -12.75
CA LEU A 128 5.25 -0.94 -11.36
C LEU A 128 6.48 -0.30 -10.72
N ALA A 129 7.67 -0.91 -10.88
CA ALA A 129 8.91 -0.35 -10.35
C ALA A 129 9.23 1.03 -10.94
N GLY A 130 9.00 1.21 -12.25
CA GLY A 130 9.19 2.49 -12.94
C GLY A 130 8.24 3.58 -12.45
N LEU A 131 6.95 3.27 -12.30
CA LEU A 131 5.95 4.23 -11.84
C LEU A 131 6.06 4.52 -10.34
N ALA A 132 6.46 3.55 -9.50
CA ALA A 132 6.76 3.78 -8.09
C ALA A 132 7.96 4.75 -7.93
N ARG A 133 9.00 4.60 -8.75
CA ARG A 133 10.13 5.55 -8.78
C ARG A 133 9.68 6.94 -9.23
N ARG A 134 8.80 7.01 -10.23
CA ARG A 134 8.24 8.28 -10.70
C ARG A 134 7.36 8.93 -9.63
N LEU A 135 6.54 8.15 -8.93
CA LEU A 135 5.70 8.61 -7.82
C LEU A 135 6.56 9.20 -6.70
N TRP A 136 7.68 8.57 -6.38
CA TRP A 136 8.68 9.15 -5.49
C TRP A 136 9.26 10.48 -6.03
N ALA A 137 9.73 10.50 -7.28
CA ALA A 137 10.40 11.66 -7.86
C ALA A 137 9.47 12.87 -8.05
N GLN A 138 8.17 12.63 -8.22
CA GLN A 138 7.15 13.66 -8.39
C GLN A 138 6.36 13.94 -7.11
N ALA A 139 6.75 13.34 -5.98
CA ALA A 139 6.08 13.58 -4.70
C ALA A 139 6.10 15.08 -4.40
N PRO A 140 4.93 15.72 -4.20
CA PRO A 140 4.87 17.15 -4.04
C PRO A 140 5.52 17.54 -2.71
N ASN A 141 6.34 18.60 -2.74
CA ASN A 141 6.96 19.15 -1.52
C ASN A 141 5.92 19.81 -0.61
N GLN A 142 4.76 20.19 -1.16
CA GLN A 142 3.63 20.78 -0.47
C GLN A 142 2.34 20.22 -1.08
N LEU A 143 1.42 19.77 -0.23
CA LEU A 143 0.11 19.30 -0.68
C LEU A 143 -0.85 20.49 -0.88
N PRO A 144 -1.89 20.34 -1.72
CA PRO A 144 -2.87 21.40 -1.95
C PRO A 144 -3.47 21.91 -0.64
N HIS A 145 -3.57 23.24 -0.49
CA HIS A 145 -4.04 23.89 0.74
C HIS A 145 -5.53 23.65 1.02
N GLU A 146 -6.28 23.16 0.03
CA GLU A 146 -7.69 22.82 0.12
C GLU A 146 -7.93 21.55 0.93
N MET A 147 -6.89 20.75 1.19
CA MET A 147 -7.00 19.55 2.03
C MET A 147 -6.95 19.89 3.52
N SER A 148 -7.84 19.29 4.31
CA SER A 148 -7.70 19.32 5.77
C SER A 148 -6.37 18.68 6.21
N PRO A 149 -5.80 19.06 7.37
CA PRO A 149 -4.53 18.51 7.86
C PRO A 149 -4.50 16.97 7.87
N ARG A 150 -5.55 16.31 8.38
CA ARG A 150 -5.66 14.85 8.36
C ARG A 150 -5.73 14.28 6.94
N ARG A 151 -6.52 14.88 6.05
CA ARG A 151 -6.65 14.41 4.66
C ARG A 151 -5.30 14.51 3.93
N ALA A 152 -4.59 15.62 4.12
CA ALA A 152 -3.25 15.81 3.57
C ALA A 152 -2.26 14.77 4.12
N TRP A 153 -2.28 14.51 5.43
CA TRP A 153 -1.44 13.48 6.05
C TRP A 153 -1.76 12.07 5.53
N LEU A 154 -3.04 11.69 5.47
CA LEU A 154 -3.47 10.40 4.93
C LEU A 154 -3.06 10.21 3.47
N PHE A 155 -3.11 11.29 2.68
CA PHE A 155 -2.67 11.26 1.29
C PHE A 155 -1.16 11.03 1.19
N ALA A 156 -0.36 11.81 1.95
CA ALA A 156 1.09 11.60 2.02
C ALA A 156 1.47 10.19 2.53
N GLU A 157 0.74 9.69 3.52
CA GLU A 157 0.92 8.33 4.05
C GLU A 157 0.59 7.27 3.00
N SER A 158 -0.51 7.44 2.26
CA SER A 158 -0.89 6.54 1.16
C SER A 158 0.18 6.50 0.07
N VAL A 159 0.77 7.66 -0.28
CA VAL A 159 1.91 7.73 -1.22
C VAL A 159 3.10 6.92 -0.70
N ARG A 160 3.55 7.20 0.53
CA ARG A 160 4.72 6.52 1.12
C ARG A 160 4.50 5.01 1.22
N ARG A 161 3.36 4.57 1.74
CA ARG A 161 3.01 3.15 1.83
C ARG A 161 2.88 2.49 0.47
N THR A 162 2.31 3.17 -0.53
CA THR A 162 2.22 2.65 -1.91
C THR A 162 3.60 2.43 -2.51
N ILE A 163 4.53 3.38 -2.36
CA ILE A 163 5.91 3.23 -2.84
C ILE A 163 6.59 2.04 -2.16
N ILE A 164 6.49 1.94 -0.83
CA ILE A 164 7.08 0.84 -0.06
C ILE A 164 6.50 -0.51 -0.50
N VAL A 165 5.16 -0.64 -0.55
CA VAL A 165 4.49 -1.89 -0.94
C VAL A 165 4.82 -2.28 -2.38
N SER A 166 4.97 -1.31 -3.29
CA SER A 166 5.40 -1.58 -4.67
C SER A 166 6.77 -2.26 -4.70
N TYR A 167 7.76 -1.73 -3.99
CA TYR A 167 9.09 -2.33 -3.93
C TYR A 167 9.12 -3.66 -3.17
N VAL A 168 8.30 -3.80 -2.14
CA VAL A 168 8.16 -5.06 -1.39
C VAL A 168 7.55 -6.13 -2.31
N LEU A 169 6.53 -5.80 -3.12
CA LEU A 169 5.94 -6.71 -4.10
C LEU A 169 6.93 -7.10 -5.21
N CYS A 170 7.68 -6.15 -5.77
CA CYS A 170 8.76 -6.46 -6.71
C CYS A 170 9.79 -7.42 -6.09
N SER A 171 10.14 -7.21 -4.82
CA SER A 171 11.11 -8.06 -4.10
C SER A 171 10.57 -9.46 -3.87
N VAL A 172 9.30 -9.61 -3.50
CA VAL A 172 8.64 -10.92 -3.32
C VAL A 172 8.54 -11.67 -4.64
N TYR A 173 8.22 -10.98 -5.74
CA TYR A 173 8.23 -11.57 -7.07
C TYR A 173 9.63 -12.13 -7.43
N SER A 174 10.69 -11.34 -7.22
CA SER A 174 12.06 -11.82 -7.43
C SER A 174 12.44 -12.99 -6.53
N LEU A 175 12.09 -12.95 -5.24
CA LEU A 175 12.33 -14.03 -4.30
C LEU A 175 11.64 -15.33 -4.73
N GLN A 176 10.41 -15.24 -5.24
CA GLN A 176 9.68 -16.41 -5.72
C GLN A 176 10.32 -16.99 -7.00
N LYS A 177 10.76 -16.12 -7.92
CA LYS A 177 11.32 -16.54 -9.21
C LYS A 177 12.76 -17.04 -9.11
N GLN A 178 13.57 -16.42 -8.26
CA GLN A 178 15.04 -16.55 -8.27
C GLN A 178 15.62 -16.88 -6.88
N ASN A 179 14.81 -16.98 -5.83
CA ASN A 179 15.22 -17.17 -4.42
C ASN A 179 16.05 -16.02 -3.81
N TYR A 180 16.16 -14.89 -4.50
CA TYR A 180 16.77 -13.68 -3.98
C TYR A 180 16.05 -12.43 -4.54
N SER A 181 16.22 -11.30 -3.87
CA SER A 181 15.87 -9.98 -4.42
C SER A 181 17.06 -9.04 -4.34
N VAL A 182 17.09 -8.08 -5.25
CA VAL A 182 18.08 -7.00 -5.26
C VAL A 182 17.38 -5.73 -4.82
N ARG A 183 17.87 -5.12 -3.74
CA ARG A 183 17.44 -3.79 -3.29
C ARG A 183 18.53 -2.77 -3.52
N THR A 184 18.13 -1.55 -3.80
CA THR A 184 19.04 -0.41 -3.85
C THR A 184 18.98 0.33 -2.50
N PRO A 185 20.06 1.02 -2.08
CA PRO A 185 20.03 1.89 -0.89
C PRO A 185 18.90 2.92 -0.91
N PHE A 186 18.43 3.28 -2.11
CA PHE A 186 17.25 4.11 -2.30
C PHE A 186 16.03 3.59 -1.55
N VAL A 187 15.74 2.28 -1.60
CA VAL A 187 14.57 1.70 -0.94
C VAL A 187 14.71 1.76 0.59
N GLU A 188 15.91 1.52 1.10
CA GLU A 188 16.22 1.60 2.55
C GLU A 188 16.12 3.05 3.07
N ALA A 189 16.39 4.04 2.22
CA ALA A 189 16.35 5.47 2.53
C ALA A 189 14.97 6.12 2.35
N LEU A 190 13.94 5.36 1.93
CA LEU A 190 12.59 5.91 1.77
C LEU A 190 12.09 6.50 3.09
N PRO A 191 11.59 7.75 3.10
CA PRO A 191 11.09 8.38 4.31
C PRO A 191 9.75 7.78 4.72
N PHE A 192 9.58 7.61 6.02
CA PHE A 192 8.40 7.02 6.63
C PHE A 192 8.05 7.76 7.92
N ASP A 193 6.76 8.04 8.11
CA ASP A 193 6.24 8.62 9.35
C ASP A 193 6.00 7.48 10.34
N ASP A 194 6.74 7.47 11.45
CA ASP A 194 6.70 6.35 12.39
C ASP A 194 5.45 6.37 13.30
N ARG A 195 4.60 7.40 13.18
CA ARG A 195 3.33 7.55 13.91
C ARG A 195 2.23 6.73 13.22
N THR A 196 2.49 5.44 13.01
CA THR A 196 1.61 4.58 12.21
C THR A 196 0.21 4.42 12.77
N PHE A 197 0.02 4.65 14.07
CA PHE A 197 -1.28 4.66 14.74
C PHE A 197 -2.23 5.74 14.20
N LEU A 198 -1.71 6.82 13.60
CA LEU A 198 -2.52 7.88 12.99
C LEU A 198 -3.27 7.40 11.73
N TRP A 199 -2.80 6.33 11.09
CA TRP A 199 -3.48 5.72 9.93
C TRP A 199 -4.85 5.16 10.30
N ASP A 200 -4.96 4.60 11.50
CA ASP A 200 -6.17 3.95 11.99
C ASP A 200 -7.04 4.91 12.85
N ALA A 201 -6.67 6.19 12.93
CA ALA A 201 -7.44 7.17 13.68
C ALA A 201 -8.86 7.27 13.11
N PRO A 202 -9.92 7.09 13.92
CA PRO A 202 -11.29 7.06 13.41
C PRO A 202 -11.77 8.48 13.06
N SER A 203 -11.56 9.46 13.94
CA SER A 203 -12.01 10.84 13.74
C SER A 203 -10.86 11.85 13.54
N GLU A 204 -11.20 13.04 13.03
CA GLU A 204 -10.31 14.20 13.01
C GLU A 204 -9.79 14.52 14.42
N GLN A 205 -10.68 14.50 15.42
CA GLN A 205 -10.32 14.74 16.81
C GLN A 205 -9.26 13.73 17.31
N THR A 206 -9.48 12.43 17.09
CA THR A 206 -8.52 11.40 17.53
C THR A 206 -7.17 11.57 16.84
N TRP A 207 -7.19 11.96 15.56
CA TRP A 207 -5.99 12.25 14.79
C TRP A 207 -5.25 13.50 15.33
N GLN A 208 -5.97 14.56 15.69
CA GLN A 208 -5.41 15.78 16.28
C GLN A 208 -4.80 15.53 17.67
N GLU A 209 -5.48 14.75 18.51
CA GLU A 209 -4.92 14.32 19.80
C GLU A 209 -3.64 13.50 19.60
N GLY A 210 -3.63 12.57 18.65
CA GLY A 210 -2.48 11.75 18.32
C GLY A 210 -1.28 12.55 17.81
N THR A 211 -1.52 13.54 16.94
CA THR A 211 -0.47 14.44 16.43
C THR A 211 0.05 15.39 17.50
N SER A 212 -0.77 15.79 18.47
CA SER A 212 -0.35 16.62 19.61
C SER A 212 0.51 15.85 20.62
N ARG A 213 0.26 14.55 20.80
CA ARG A 213 1.01 13.69 21.74
C ARG A 213 2.44 13.41 21.29
N ARG A 214 2.70 13.35 19.98
CA ARG A 214 4.02 12.99 19.45
C ARG A 214 4.43 13.92 18.30
N PRO A 215 5.58 14.60 18.40
CA PRO A 215 6.06 15.48 17.33
C PRO A 215 6.24 14.70 16.03
N ILE A 216 6.24 15.41 14.91
CA ILE A 216 6.53 14.82 13.59
C ILE A 216 7.88 14.11 13.67
N SER A 217 7.88 12.81 13.37
CA SER A 217 9.09 12.00 13.32
C SER A 217 9.12 11.25 11.99
N MET A 218 9.96 11.75 11.10
CA MET A 218 10.27 11.10 9.83
C MET A 218 11.55 10.31 10.00
N VAL A 219 11.49 9.02 9.71
CA VAL A 219 12.63 8.10 9.75
C VAL A 219 12.79 7.43 8.38
N SER A 220 13.96 6.89 8.09
CA SER A 220 14.13 6.01 6.93
C SER A 220 13.41 4.67 7.14
N LEU A 221 13.04 4.00 6.05
CA LEU A 221 12.48 2.65 6.10
C LEU A 221 13.41 1.69 6.84
N ARG A 222 14.72 1.85 6.68
CA ARG A 222 15.73 1.11 7.42
C ARG A 222 15.59 1.33 8.92
N GLU A 223 15.63 2.57 9.39
CA GLU A 223 15.50 2.91 10.81
C GLU A 223 14.19 2.42 11.40
N TYR A 224 13.07 2.59 10.67
CA TYR A 224 11.77 2.06 11.08
C TYR A 224 11.82 0.54 11.26
N SER A 225 12.40 -0.19 10.30
CA SER A 225 12.53 -1.65 10.40
C SER A 225 13.49 -2.10 11.51
N ASP A 226 14.52 -1.31 11.83
CA ASP A 226 15.44 -1.55 12.96
C ASP A 226 14.73 -1.35 14.31
N MET A 227 13.90 -0.32 14.43
CA MET A 227 13.07 -0.08 15.62
C MET A 227 12.10 -1.24 15.86
N LEU A 228 11.39 -1.69 14.81
CA LEU A 228 10.48 -2.83 14.91
C LEU A 228 11.16 -4.14 15.32
N ALA A 229 12.37 -4.38 14.83
CA ALA A 229 13.14 -5.56 15.23
C ALA A 229 13.58 -5.50 16.69
N SER A 230 13.74 -4.28 17.23
CA SER A 230 14.23 -4.03 18.59
C SER A 230 13.11 -3.93 19.63
N SER A 231 11.89 -3.55 19.23
CA SER A 231 10.77 -3.20 20.12
C SER A 231 10.06 -4.40 20.78
N GLY A 232 10.46 -5.64 20.49
CA GLY A 232 9.66 -6.82 20.86
C GLY A 232 8.40 -6.92 20.01
N ALA A 233 7.81 -8.11 19.96
CA ALA A 233 6.82 -8.45 18.93
C ALA A 233 5.36 -8.09 19.26
N ASP A 234 5.09 -7.54 20.45
CA ASP A 234 3.73 -7.44 20.99
C ASP A 234 2.92 -6.21 20.52
N GLU A 235 3.55 -5.26 19.82
CA GLU A 235 2.86 -4.03 19.38
C GLU A 235 3.15 -3.66 17.91
N VAL A 236 3.36 -4.67 17.06
CA VAL A 236 3.66 -4.45 15.63
C VAL A 236 2.36 -4.35 14.82
N THR A 237 2.05 -3.16 14.31
CA THR A 237 0.92 -2.92 13.38
C THR A 237 0.99 -3.81 12.15
N GLU A 238 -0.12 -4.07 11.46
CA GLU A 238 -0.12 -4.93 10.26
C GLU A 238 0.86 -4.45 9.17
N PHE A 239 0.93 -3.14 8.94
CA PHE A 239 1.90 -2.55 8.03
C PHE A 239 3.33 -2.70 8.53
N GLY A 240 3.60 -2.41 9.82
CA GLY A 240 4.92 -2.61 10.41
C GLY A 240 5.36 -4.07 10.31
N SER A 241 4.43 -4.98 10.48
CA SER A 241 4.64 -6.40 10.38
C SER A 241 5.06 -6.79 8.95
N LEU A 242 4.51 -6.12 7.92
CA LEU A 242 4.86 -6.36 6.51
C LEU A 242 6.28 -5.85 6.25
N VAL A 243 6.59 -4.66 6.75
CA VAL A 243 7.91 -4.05 6.66
C VAL A 243 8.97 -4.90 7.36
N LEU A 244 8.68 -5.41 8.56
CA LEU A 244 9.59 -6.24 9.35
C LEU A 244 9.96 -7.52 8.58
N ALA A 245 8.98 -8.24 8.07
CA ALA A 245 9.23 -9.44 7.27
C ALA A 245 9.99 -9.12 5.98
N ALA A 246 9.62 -8.06 5.26
CA ALA A 246 10.24 -7.72 3.98
C ALA A 246 11.65 -7.13 4.10
N CYS A 247 11.97 -6.44 5.20
CA CYS A 247 13.27 -5.77 5.37
C CYS A 247 14.25 -6.62 6.18
N LYS A 248 13.75 -7.35 7.18
CA LYS A 248 14.55 -8.10 8.17
C LYS A 248 14.42 -9.62 8.05
N GLY A 249 13.46 -10.13 7.29
CA GLY A 249 13.19 -11.57 7.27
C GLY A 249 12.67 -12.09 8.60
N MET A 250 12.03 -11.23 9.38
CA MET A 250 11.51 -11.56 10.71
C MET A 250 9.99 -11.59 10.67
N LEU A 251 9.41 -12.70 11.12
CA LEU A 251 7.98 -12.81 11.33
C LEU A 251 7.61 -12.12 12.66
N PRO A 252 6.41 -11.52 12.76
CA PRO A 252 5.86 -11.17 14.07
C PRO A 252 5.74 -12.45 14.92
N SER A 253 5.88 -12.31 16.25
CA SER A 253 5.57 -13.38 17.22
C SER A 253 4.15 -13.91 16.97
N PRO A 254 3.83 -15.17 17.33
CA PRO A 254 2.61 -15.83 16.88
C PRO A 254 1.38 -14.96 17.14
N LEU A 255 0.86 -14.39 16.06
CA LEU A 255 -0.51 -13.90 16.04
C LEU A 255 -1.37 -15.10 16.41
N VAL A 256 -2.00 -15.03 17.58
CA VAL A 256 -3.02 -15.98 18.03
C VAL A 256 -3.83 -16.43 16.82
N GLU A 257 -3.82 -17.73 16.60
CA GLU A 257 -4.40 -18.43 15.45
C GLU A 257 -5.70 -17.77 14.98
N SER A 258 -5.63 -16.98 13.92
CA SER A 258 -6.76 -16.88 13.03
C SER A 258 -6.27 -16.64 11.62
N ARG A 259 -6.63 -17.57 10.73
CA ARG A 259 -6.61 -17.35 9.29
C ARG A 259 -7.32 -16.02 9.07
N THR A 260 -6.61 -15.04 8.51
CA THR A 260 -7.04 -13.66 8.18
C THR A 260 -7.07 -12.58 9.30
N PRO A 261 -5.95 -12.30 10.01
CA PRO A 261 -5.86 -11.15 10.94
C PRO A 261 -6.19 -9.82 10.24
N HIS A 262 -5.65 -9.65 9.02
CA HIS A 262 -5.88 -8.53 8.11
C HIS A 262 -7.35 -8.21 7.86
N LEU A 263 -8.21 -9.22 7.69
CA LEU A 263 -9.63 -8.95 7.46
C LEU A 263 -10.33 -8.47 8.73
N LYS A 264 -9.93 -8.94 9.91
CA LYS A 264 -10.58 -8.57 11.18
C LYS A 264 -10.31 -7.11 11.54
N HIS A 265 -9.05 -6.66 11.49
CA HIS A 265 -8.70 -5.26 11.77
C HIS A 265 -9.35 -4.31 10.77
N ILE A 266 -9.26 -4.62 9.47
CA ILE A 266 -9.89 -3.81 8.42
C ILE A 266 -11.43 -3.79 8.58
N THR A 267 -12.06 -4.92 8.92
CA THR A 267 -13.51 -4.95 9.21
C THR A 267 -13.88 -4.01 10.36
N THR A 268 -13.13 -4.05 11.46
CA THR A 268 -13.38 -3.20 12.63
C THR A 268 -13.22 -1.72 12.28
N LEU A 269 -12.16 -1.34 11.55
CA LEU A 269 -11.95 0.04 11.12
C LEU A 269 -13.06 0.53 10.18
N VAL A 270 -13.49 -0.30 9.23
CA VAL A 270 -14.58 0.04 8.30
C VAL A 270 -15.90 0.21 9.02
N GLN A 271 -16.19 -0.61 10.03
CA GLN A 271 -17.38 -0.44 10.86
C GLN A 271 -17.35 0.88 11.65
N LEU A 272 -16.19 1.26 12.18
CA LEU A 272 -16.02 2.55 12.87
C LEU A 272 -16.21 3.72 11.90
N TYR A 273 -15.65 3.64 10.70
CA TYR A 273 -15.80 4.67 9.68
C TYR A 273 -17.22 4.81 9.16
N ARG A 274 -17.94 3.70 8.92
CA ARG A 274 -19.35 3.74 8.52
C ARG A 274 -20.23 4.44 9.56
N LYS A 275 -20.03 4.11 10.85
CA LYS A 275 -20.78 4.75 11.95
C LYS A 275 -20.52 6.25 12.03
N GLN A 276 -19.31 6.72 11.70
CA GLN A 276 -18.99 8.15 11.70
C GLN A 276 -19.59 8.88 10.51
N THR A 277 -19.53 8.32 9.30
CA THR A 277 -20.19 8.91 8.13
C THR A 277 -21.70 9.01 8.30
N GLU A 278 -22.32 8.05 9.00
CA GLU A 278 -23.76 8.09 9.31
C GLU A 278 -24.09 9.14 10.40
N SER A 279 -23.17 9.40 11.33
CA SER A 279 -23.33 10.42 12.38
C SER A 279 -23.12 11.85 11.88
N GLU A 280 -22.22 12.08 10.91
CA GLU A 280 -21.95 13.39 10.33
C GLU A 280 -23.07 13.87 9.39
N VAL A 281 -23.80 12.94 8.76
CA VAL A 281 -24.97 13.24 7.89
C VAL A 281 -26.24 13.53 8.71
N GLY A 282 -26.28 13.13 9.99
CA GLY A 282 -27.42 13.32 10.87
C GLY A 282 -27.54 14.70 11.52
N ASP A 283 -26.53 15.56 11.39
CA ASP A 283 -26.43 16.84 12.14
C ASP A 283 -26.70 18.09 11.28
N GLU A 284 -26.90 17.97 9.96
CA GLU A 284 -27.22 19.09 9.04
C GLU A 284 -28.73 19.32 8.82
N GLY A 285 -29.59 18.83 9.71
CA GLY A 285 -31.01 18.68 9.39
C GLY A 285 -32.03 19.08 10.44
N VAL A 286 -31.82 20.11 11.28
CA VAL A 286 -32.93 20.87 11.92
C VAL A 286 -32.46 22.29 12.25
N ASP A 287 -32.58 23.23 11.30
CA ASP A 287 -32.91 24.60 11.66
C ASP A 287 -33.82 25.17 10.57
N ASP A 288 -35.12 24.96 10.74
CA ASP A 288 -36.13 25.69 10.02
C ASP A 288 -37.20 26.19 11.00
N SER A 289 -37.45 27.50 10.90
CA SER A 289 -38.67 28.20 11.29
C SER A 289 -38.89 28.59 12.77
N ARG A 290 -38.28 29.73 13.16
CA ARG A 290 -38.97 30.74 13.99
C ARG A 290 -38.85 32.12 13.34
N ALA A 291 -39.86 32.47 12.53
CA ALA A 291 -40.37 33.82 12.30
C ALA A 291 -41.79 33.72 11.73
#